data_AF-D1A6W5-F1
#
_entry.id   AF-D1A6W5-F1
#
_cell.length_a   1.000
_cell.length_b   1.000
_cell.length_c   1.000
_cell.angle_alpha   90.00
_cell.angle_beta   90.00
_cell.angle_gamma   90.00
#
_symmetry.space_group_name_H-M   'P 1'
#
loop_
_entity.id
_entity.type
_entity.pdbx_description
1 polymer ?
#
loop_
_entity_poly.entity_id
_entity_poly.type
_entity_poly.pdbx_seq_one_letter_code
_entity_poly.pdbx_strand_id
1 'polypeptide(L)'
;MEPEVLDVCAREEPPGHWDAAIFLAGPSPRDEAVPSWRPRAVEVLRDRWKAPGRLVVFVPEHRHGVYDDYTGQVEWEERCLHLADEIVFWVPRDMRTMPALTTNVEWGMWHDSGKVVFGAPPQAPRNKYLRHYAVKHGVPVAATLDDVIAAALERIGEGARRSGGEREIPLLLWRQESFQRWYAAQRGAGNALRGARLQWRAGPYWGLRAAVEVAAEGRVKEEIVFFRPDVSAVVLYRPGATPEETAVVLVREFRGPAATEDGFARALPGGSGPGDPRHVAAREVAEETGLAVDAARLRPHGSRQADAAMSAHRVHLFSAEITEEELARIRGTGPHGRAEAGERTFVEAATFAEIGRGRLVDWATFGMIAEVLAAVRR
;
A
#
# COMPACT_ATOMS: atom_id res chain seq x y z
N MET A 1 3.14 -5.01 27.88
CA MET A 1 4.43 -5.72 27.84
C MET A 1 5.54 -4.69 27.94
N GLU A 2 6.60 -4.98 28.67
CA GLU A 2 7.77 -4.09 28.72
C GLU A 2 8.47 -4.05 27.34
N PRO A 3 9.19 -2.97 27.01
CA PRO A 3 10.01 -2.91 25.80
C PRO A 3 11.11 -3.98 25.83
N GLU A 4 11.23 -4.73 24.75
CA GLU A 4 12.25 -5.77 24.58
C GLU A 4 12.90 -5.63 23.20
N VAL A 5 14.22 -5.76 23.13
CA VAL A 5 14.95 -5.84 21.86
C VAL A 5 15.68 -7.17 21.79
N LEU A 6 15.38 -7.94 20.74
CA LEU A 6 15.99 -9.25 20.48
C LEU A 6 16.76 -9.18 19.16
N ASP A 7 18.08 -9.34 19.21
CA ASP A 7 18.90 -9.56 18.02
C ASP A 7 18.86 -11.04 17.59
N VAL A 8 18.62 -11.26 16.30
CA VAL A 8 18.62 -12.56 15.65
C VAL A 8 19.75 -12.54 14.62
N CYS A 9 20.80 -13.32 14.89
CA CYS A 9 21.99 -13.41 14.06
C CYS A 9 21.79 -14.35 12.87
N ALA A 10 22.69 -14.29 11.90
CA ALA A 10 22.65 -15.14 10.72
C ALA A 10 22.46 -16.63 11.09
N ARG A 11 21.54 -17.31 10.41
CA ARG A 11 21.10 -18.71 10.62
C ARG A 11 20.29 -18.99 11.90
N GLU A 12 20.05 -17.99 12.76
CA GLU A 12 19.13 -18.16 13.90
C GLU A 12 17.68 -18.02 13.43
N GLU A 13 16.77 -18.77 14.06
CA GLU A 13 15.34 -18.72 13.72
C GLU A 13 14.67 -17.49 14.35
N PRO A 14 14.00 -16.64 13.57
CA PRO A 14 13.23 -15.52 14.11
C PRO A 14 12.11 -15.98 15.07
N PRO A 15 11.84 -15.27 16.18
CA PRO A 15 10.84 -15.69 17.16
C PRO A 15 9.43 -15.68 16.54
N GLY A 16 8.54 -16.57 17.00
CA GLY A 16 7.18 -16.73 16.46
C GLY A 16 6.24 -15.52 16.54
N HIS A 17 6.67 -14.42 17.17
CA HIS A 17 5.95 -13.14 17.23
C HIS A 17 6.91 -11.95 17.42
N TRP A 18 6.47 -10.76 17.04
CA TRP A 18 7.09 -9.46 17.40
C TRP A 18 6.10 -8.31 17.16
N ASP A 19 6.50 -7.11 17.56
CA ASP A 19 5.75 -5.88 17.36
C ASP A 19 6.39 -5.05 16.25
N ALA A 20 7.72 -5.12 16.10
CA ALA A 20 8.45 -4.56 14.97
C ALA A 20 9.69 -5.40 14.63
N ALA A 21 10.17 -5.29 13.39
CA ALA A 21 11.42 -5.91 12.97
C ALA A 21 12.28 -4.96 12.12
N ILE A 22 13.59 -4.92 12.40
CA ILE A 22 14.59 -4.17 11.63
C ILE A 22 15.62 -5.11 11.05
N PHE A 23 16.02 -4.91 9.80
CA PHE A 23 17.21 -5.56 9.22
C PHE A 23 18.39 -4.59 9.12
N LEU A 24 19.57 -5.01 9.57
CA LEU A 24 20.80 -4.20 9.53
C LEU A 24 21.62 -4.48 8.26
N ALA A 25 21.23 -3.85 7.16
CA ALA A 25 21.91 -3.95 5.86
C ALA A 25 23.13 -3.02 5.80
N GLY A 26 24.19 -3.49 5.13
CA GLY A 26 25.45 -2.75 5.05
C GLY A 26 26.67 -3.66 4.91
N PRO A 27 27.86 -3.10 4.70
CA PRO A 27 29.08 -3.89 4.62
C PRO A 27 29.38 -4.58 5.95
N SER A 28 29.86 -5.81 5.86
CA SER A 28 30.60 -6.48 6.94
C SER A 28 32.12 -6.27 6.74
N PRO A 29 32.91 -6.21 7.82
CA PRO A 29 34.37 -6.18 7.73
C PRO A 29 34.94 -7.37 6.95
N ARG A 30 35.97 -7.13 6.14
CA ARG A 30 36.74 -8.19 5.45
C ARG A 30 37.94 -8.72 6.26
N ASP A 31 38.26 -8.03 7.34
CA ASP A 31 39.40 -8.28 8.22
C ASP A 31 38.87 -8.23 9.66
N GLU A 32 39.24 -9.22 10.47
CA GLU A 32 38.85 -9.32 11.89
C GLU A 32 39.36 -8.13 12.72
N ALA A 33 40.43 -7.46 12.28
CA ALA A 33 40.95 -6.26 12.94
C ALA A 33 40.03 -5.04 12.81
N VAL A 34 39.06 -5.08 11.89
CA VAL A 34 38.12 -3.99 11.66
C VAL A 34 36.80 -4.32 12.36
N PRO A 35 36.39 -3.54 13.38
CA PRO A 35 35.17 -3.83 14.12
C PRO A 35 33.92 -3.64 13.24
N SER A 36 32.94 -4.52 13.44
CA SER A 36 31.60 -4.32 12.87
C SER A 36 30.89 -3.14 13.54
N TRP A 37 30.05 -2.45 12.75
CA TRP A 37 29.18 -1.37 13.24
C TRP A 37 27.86 -1.91 13.83
N ARG A 38 27.50 -3.17 13.56
CA ARG A 38 26.20 -3.75 13.94
C ARG A 38 26.00 -3.92 15.44
N PRO A 39 27.02 -4.34 16.24
CA PRO A 39 26.88 -4.37 17.70
C PRO A 39 26.49 -3.00 18.27
N ARG A 40 27.14 -1.93 17.80
CA ARG A 40 26.79 -0.57 18.19
C ARG A 40 25.37 -0.19 17.77
N ALA A 41 24.93 -0.59 16.58
CA ALA A 41 23.57 -0.35 16.14
C ALA A 41 22.53 -1.04 17.05
N VAL A 42 22.78 -2.29 17.45
CA VAL A 42 21.91 -3.04 18.38
C VAL A 42 21.86 -2.36 19.76
N GLU A 43 22.99 -1.86 20.28
CA GLU A 43 23.00 -1.07 21.51
C GLU A 43 22.14 0.18 21.40
N VAL A 44 22.29 0.97 20.34
CA VAL A 44 21.48 2.18 20.11
C VAL A 44 20.00 1.82 20.01
N LEU A 45 19.65 0.72 19.35
CA LEU A 45 18.27 0.23 19.27
C LEU A 45 17.72 -0.16 20.66
N ARG A 46 18.49 -0.87 21.49
CA ARG A 46 18.14 -1.19 22.89
C ARG A 46 17.93 0.07 23.73
N ASP A 47 18.80 1.05 23.57
CA ASP A 47 18.72 2.30 24.33
C ASP A 47 17.52 3.15 23.91
N ARG A 48 17.14 3.13 22.64
CA ARG A 48 16.09 4.00 22.07
C ARG A 48 14.72 3.35 21.97
N TRP A 49 14.61 2.02 21.94
CA TRP A 49 13.31 1.34 21.92
C TRP A 49 12.60 1.50 23.25
N LYS A 50 11.53 2.29 23.27
CA LYS A 50 10.70 2.55 24.45
C LYS A 50 9.24 2.14 24.27
N ALA A 51 8.84 1.74 23.06
CA ALA A 51 7.50 1.26 22.80
C ALA A 51 7.27 -0.11 23.47
N PRO A 52 6.05 -0.38 23.94
CA PRO A 52 5.74 -1.66 24.56
C PRO A 52 5.87 -2.79 23.53
N GLY A 53 6.39 -3.94 23.96
CA GLY A 53 6.53 -5.12 23.12
C GLY A 53 7.92 -5.27 22.50
N ARG A 54 8.01 -6.18 21.53
CA ARG A 54 9.29 -6.71 21.04
C ARG A 54 9.71 -6.09 19.70
N LEU A 55 10.90 -5.52 19.68
CA LEU A 55 11.65 -5.20 18.47
C LEU A 55 12.63 -6.34 18.16
N VAL A 56 12.48 -6.96 16.99
CA VAL A 56 13.45 -7.93 16.47
C VAL A 56 14.46 -7.21 15.59
N VAL A 57 15.75 -7.51 15.77
CA VAL A 57 16.84 -6.93 14.98
C VAL A 57 17.56 -8.05 14.24
N PHE A 58 17.38 -8.15 12.93
CA PHE A 58 18.09 -9.10 12.09
C PHE A 58 19.51 -8.58 11.81
N VAL A 59 20.49 -9.34 12.29
CA VAL A 59 21.92 -9.04 12.18
C VAL A 59 22.55 -10.07 11.21
N PRO A 60 22.91 -9.69 9.98
CA PRO A 60 23.52 -10.60 8.98
C PRO A 60 25.00 -10.91 9.28
N GLU A 61 25.31 -11.20 10.54
CA GLU A 61 26.60 -11.66 11.03
C GLU A 61 26.34 -12.83 11.98
N HIS A 62 27.23 -13.83 11.97
CA HIS A 62 27.14 -14.97 12.87
C HIS A 62 27.47 -14.56 14.30
N ARG A 63 26.70 -15.07 15.28
CA ARG A 63 26.98 -14.83 16.71
C ARG A 63 28.34 -15.39 17.15
N HIS A 64 28.77 -16.50 16.56
CA HIS A 64 29.98 -17.24 16.94
C HIS A 64 30.95 -17.47 15.76
N GLY A 65 30.88 -16.66 14.70
CA GLY A 65 31.98 -16.48 13.73
C GLY A 65 32.29 -17.63 12.76
N VAL A 66 31.31 -18.44 12.34
CA VAL A 66 31.57 -19.52 11.37
C VAL A 66 30.75 -19.32 10.11
N TYR A 67 31.44 -19.02 9.01
CA TYR A 67 30.94 -19.10 7.64
C TYR A 67 31.18 -20.51 7.10
N ASP A 68 30.22 -21.42 7.27
CA ASP A 68 30.31 -22.79 6.74
C ASP A 68 29.33 -23.08 5.60
N ASP A 69 28.27 -22.27 5.44
CA ASP A 69 27.23 -22.43 4.43
C ASP A 69 26.82 -21.10 3.80
N TYR A 70 27.39 -20.81 2.62
CA TYR A 70 27.10 -19.61 1.84
C TYR A 70 25.64 -19.53 1.39
N THR A 71 25.04 -20.65 0.97
CA THR A 71 23.67 -20.66 0.46
C THR A 71 22.69 -20.41 1.59
N GLY A 72 22.85 -21.10 2.72
CA GLY A 72 22.00 -20.89 3.90
C GLY A 72 22.07 -19.46 4.46
N GLN A 73 23.22 -18.79 4.33
CA GLN A 73 23.33 -17.37 4.69
C GLN A 73 22.52 -16.48 3.76
N VAL A 74 22.67 -16.65 2.44
CA VAL A 74 21.92 -15.85 1.45
C VAL A 74 20.41 -16.03 1.62
N GLU A 75 19.96 -17.26 1.82
CA GLU A 75 18.54 -17.56 2.05
C GLU A 75 18.01 -16.93 3.34
N TRP A 76 18.82 -16.95 4.42
CA TRP A 76 18.45 -16.30 5.68
C TRP A 76 18.37 -14.78 5.54
N GLU A 77 19.33 -14.17 4.85
CA GLU A 77 19.35 -12.73 4.58
C GLU A 77 18.13 -12.31 3.75
N GLU A 78 17.83 -13.01 2.66
CA GLU A 78 16.66 -12.75 1.82
C GLU A 78 15.35 -12.87 2.63
N ARG A 79 15.21 -13.94 3.41
CA ARG A 79 14.05 -14.16 4.28
C ARG A 79 13.88 -13.02 5.29
N CYS A 80 14.94 -12.62 5.97
CA CYS A 80 14.88 -11.58 7.00
C CYS A 80 14.65 -10.19 6.41
N LEU A 81 15.17 -9.89 5.22
CA LEU A 81 14.85 -8.67 4.47
C LEU A 81 13.35 -8.59 4.12
N HIS A 82 12.73 -9.72 3.77
CA HIS A 82 11.29 -9.80 3.56
C HIS A 82 10.50 -9.57 4.86
N LEU A 83 10.91 -10.18 5.96
CA LEU A 83 10.27 -10.06 7.28
C LEU A 83 10.41 -8.67 7.92
N ALA A 84 11.46 -7.92 7.57
CA ALA A 84 11.72 -6.63 8.20
C ALA A 84 10.63 -5.60 7.88
N ASP A 85 10.24 -4.83 8.88
CA ASP A 85 9.38 -3.66 8.72
C ASP A 85 10.16 -2.46 8.20
N GLU A 86 11.41 -2.32 8.67
CA GLU A 86 12.38 -1.35 8.19
C GLU A 86 13.74 -2.02 7.94
N ILE A 87 14.45 -1.54 6.92
CA ILE A 87 15.77 -2.00 6.53
C ILE A 87 16.68 -0.78 6.66
N VAL A 88 17.57 -0.84 7.64
CA VAL A 88 18.58 0.19 7.88
C VAL A 88 19.78 -0.12 7.00
N PHE A 89 19.98 0.67 5.96
CA PHE A 89 21.21 0.65 5.17
C PHE A 89 22.22 1.63 5.77
N TRP A 90 23.14 1.13 6.61
CA TRP A 90 24.29 1.91 7.04
C TRP A 90 25.52 1.54 6.22
N VAL A 91 26.05 2.49 5.44
CA VAL A 91 27.13 2.23 4.47
C VAL A 91 28.38 3.06 4.78
N PRO A 92 29.13 2.73 5.86
CA PRO A 92 30.39 3.36 6.23
C PRO A 92 31.53 2.84 5.33
N ARG A 93 31.35 2.98 4.03
CA ARG A 93 32.18 2.33 3.01
C ARG A 93 33.65 2.68 3.19
N ASP A 94 34.48 1.64 3.20
CA ASP A 94 35.92 1.74 3.02
C ASP A 94 36.30 0.73 1.93
N MET A 95 36.93 1.18 0.85
CA MET A 95 37.18 0.31 -0.31
C MET A 95 38.17 -0.83 -0.02
N ARG A 96 38.96 -0.70 1.04
CA ARG A 96 39.91 -1.73 1.47
C ARG A 96 39.25 -2.71 2.42
N THR A 97 38.53 -2.23 3.43
CA THR A 97 38.08 -3.08 4.56
C THR A 97 36.58 -3.39 4.55
N MET A 98 35.74 -2.50 4.01
CA MET A 98 34.27 -2.59 4.01
C MET A 98 33.66 -2.03 2.70
N PRO A 99 33.92 -2.65 1.53
CA PRO A 99 33.58 -2.04 0.24
C PRO A 99 32.09 -2.07 -0.12
N ALA A 100 31.27 -2.81 0.63
CA ALA A 100 29.81 -2.87 0.47
C ALA A 100 29.35 -3.32 -0.94
N LEU A 101 29.99 -4.35 -1.50
CA LEU A 101 29.70 -4.81 -2.87
C LEU A 101 28.32 -5.47 -2.97
N THR A 102 28.03 -6.46 -2.12
CA THR A 102 26.72 -7.12 -2.02
C THR A 102 25.62 -6.15 -1.59
N THR A 103 25.95 -5.23 -0.67
CA THR A 103 25.06 -4.15 -0.25
C THR A 103 24.55 -3.29 -1.42
N ASN A 104 25.32 -3.13 -2.51
CA ASN A 104 24.82 -2.40 -3.68
C ASN A 104 23.68 -3.16 -4.38
N VAL A 105 23.75 -4.50 -4.41
CA VAL A 105 22.71 -5.36 -4.98
C VAL A 105 21.46 -5.31 -4.10
N GLU A 106 21.62 -5.47 -2.79
CA GLU A 106 20.53 -5.32 -1.83
C GLU A 106 19.86 -3.96 -1.92
N TRP A 107 20.66 -2.89 -2.01
CA TRP A 107 20.13 -1.53 -2.20
C TRP A 107 19.28 -1.45 -3.47
N GLY A 108 19.78 -1.98 -4.59
CA GLY A 108 19.06 -2.06 -5.86
C GLY A 108 17.73 -2.83 -5.80
N MET A 109 17.62 -3.82 -4.91
CA MET A 109 16.39 -4.60 -4.71
C MET A 109 15.37 -3.92 -3.80
N TRP A 110 15.81 -3.06 -2.87
CA TRP A 110 14.98 -2.61 -1.75
C TRP A 110 14.74 -1.10 -1.68
N HIS A 111 15.52 -0.25 -2.37
CA HIS A 111 15.50 1.20 -2.16
C HIS A 111 14.12 1.87 -2.39
N ASP A 112 13.25 1.29 -3.21
CA ASP A 112 11.91 1.80 -3.53
C ASP A 112 10.77 0.97 -2.88
N SER A 113 11.10 -0.07 -2.10
CA SER A 113 10.12 -0.84 -1.33
C SER A 113 9.33 0.03 -0.33
N GLY A 114 9.93 1.16 0.03
CA GLY A 114 9.43 2.07 1.05
C GLY A 114 9.51 1.50 2.45
N LYS A 115 10.37 0.50 2.70
CA LYS A 115 10.78 -0.02 4.01
C LYS A 115 12.23 0.35 4.36
N VAL A 116 12.81 1.34 3.68
CA VAL A 116 14.25 1.61 3.78
C VAL A 116 14.51 2.97 4.41
N VAL A 117 15.56 3.02 5.23
CA VAL A 117 16.28 4.24 5.58
C VAL A 117 17.75 4.08 5.20
N PHE A 118 18.38 5.17 4.77
CA PHE A 118 19.77 5.15 4.30
C PHE A 118 20.65 6.05 5.15
N GLY A 119 21.83 5.57 5.52
CA GLY A 119 22.81 6.36 6.22
C GLY A 119 24.21 6.05 5.74
N ALA A 120 25.04 7.08 5.67
CA ALA A 120 26.48 6.91 5.48
C ALA A 120 27.24 8.13 6.02
N PRO A 121 28.47 7.95 6.53
CA PRO A 121 29.35 9.07 6.82
C PRO A 121 29.55 9.96 5.58
N PRO A 122 29.59 11.30 5.72
CA PRO A 122 29.76 12.21 4.57
C PRO A 122 31.03 11.94 3.74
N GLN A 123 32.10 11.53 4.41
CA GLN A 123 33.40 11.20 3.84
C GLN A 123 33.46 9.80 3.22
N ALA A 124 32.45 8.95 3.43
CA ALA A 124 32.46 7.58 2.92
C ALA A 124 32.42 7.59 1.38
N PRO A 125 33.45 7.05 0.69
CA PRO A 125 33.55 7.13 -0.76
C PRO A 125 32.42 6.39 -1.48
N ARG A 126 32.17 6.78 -2.73
CA ARG A 126 31.31 6.05 -3.68
C ARG A 126 29.85 5.82 -3.25
N ASN A 127 29.33 6.58 -2.30
CA ASN A 127 27.92 6.53 -1.89
C ASN A 127 27.01 7.53 -2.64
N LYS A 128 27.57 8.38 -3.52
CA LYS A 128 26.81 9.41 -4.25
C LYS A 128 25.63 8.84 -5.05
N TYR A 129 25.82 7.68 -5.67
CA TYR A 129 24.77 7.02 -6.47
C TYR A 129 23.64 6.48 -5.60
N LEU A 130 23.96 5.85 -4.46
CA LEU A 130 22.96 5.38 -3.48
C LEU A 130 22.14 6.56 -2.94
N ARG A 131 22.81 7.66 -2.57
CA ARG A 131 22.15 8.89 -2.10
C ARG A 131 21.23 9.51 -3.16
N HIS A 132 21.62 9.49 -4.43
CA HIS A 132 20.77 9.99 -5.52
C HIS A 132 19.43 9.25 -5.57
N TYR A 133 19.45 7.91 -5.53
CA TYR A 133 18.21 7.13 -5.51
C TYR A 133 17.44 7.27 -4.21
N ALA A 134 18.13 7.40 -3.07
CA ALA A 134 17.46 7.66 -1.80
C ALA A 134 16.62 8.95 -1.90
N VAL A 135 17.18 10.03 -2.42
CA VAL A 135 16.46 11.30 -2.65
C VAL A 135 15.33 11.12 -3.67
N LYS A 136 15.60 10.47 -4.81
CA LYS A 136 14.61 10.23 -5.87
C LYS A 136 13.36 9.50 -5.35
N HIS A 137 13.53 8.55 -4.43
CA HIS A 137 12.44 7.74 -3.88
C HIS A 137 11.93 8.23 -2.51
N GLY A 138 12.39 9.39 -2.03
CA GLY A 138 11.97 9.94 -0.73
C GLY A 138 12.41 9.10 0.47
N VAL A 139 13.48 8.31 0.34
CA VAL A 139 14.07 7.54 1.43
C VAL A 139 14.74 8.50 2.42
N PRO A 140 14.47 8.41 3.73
CA PRO A 140 15.19 9.20 4.72
C PRO A 140 16.70 8.96 4.66
N VAL A 141 17.48 10.05 4.69
CA VAL A 141 18.95 10.01 4.61
C VAL A 141 19.56 10.60 5.87
N ALA A 142 20.51 9.88 6.47
CA ALA A 142 21.28 10.33 7.63
C ALA A 142 22.80 10.30 7.38
N ALA A 143 23.53 11.08 8.18
CA ALA A 143 24.99 11.17 8.14
C ALA A 143 25.67 10.35 9.23
N THR A 144 24.93 9.91 10.25
CA THR A 144 25.42 9.15 11.40
C THR A 144 24.62 7.88 11.60
N LEU A 145 25.21 6.90 12.31
CA LEU A 145 24.54 5.64 12.65
C LEU A 145 23.33 5.88 13.57
N ASP A 146 23.51 6.76 14.55
CA ASP A 146 22.46 7.14 15.51
C ASP A 146 21.25 7.78 14.81
N ASP A 147 21.47 8.69 13.85
CA ASP A 147 20.38 9.37 13.15
C ASP A 147 19.64 8.44 12.19
N VAL A 148 20.34 7.52 11.51
CA VAL A 148 19.67 6.57 10.61
C VAL A 148 18.82 5.57 11.41
N ILE A 149 19.29 5.16 12.60
CA ILE A 149 18.52 4.32 13.51
C ILE A 149 17.30 5.09 14.05
N ALA A 150 17.48 6.36 14.42
CA ALA A 150 16.38 7.21 14.87
C ALA A 150 15.28 7.33 13.79
N ALA A 151 15.67 7.53 12.53
CA ALA A 151 14.73 7.60 11.41
C ALA A 151 13.96 6.28 11.20
N ALA A 152 14.61 5.12 11.37
CA ALA A 152 13.92 3.83 11.31
C ALA A 152 12.89 3.68 12.44
N LEU A 153 13.28 4.01 13.67
CA LEU A 153 12.40 3.92 14.85
C LEU A 153 11.22 4.90 14.76
N GLU A 154 11.42 6.11 14.24
CA GLU A 154 10.35 7.08 14.01
C GLU A 154 9.28 6.52 13.06
N ARG A 155 9.71 5.88 11.97
CA ARG A 155 8.80 5.26 10.99
C ARG A 155 8.09 4.02 11.55
N ILE A 156 8.79 3.23 12.37
CA ILE A 156 8.18 2.11 13.09
C ILE A 156 7.14 2.61 14.08
N GLY A 157 7.39 3.71 14.79
CA GLY A 157 6.52 4.21 15.85
C GLY A 157 6.33 3.17 16.95
N GLU A 158 5.09 2.91 17.35
CA GLU A 158 4.75 1.95 18.42
C GLU A 158 4.83 0.47 17.99
N GLY A 159 5.14 0.20 16.71
CA GLY A 159 5.01 -1.15 16.15
C GLY A 159 3.55 -1.60 16.02
N ALA A 160 3.36 -2.91 15.87
CA ALA A 160 2.08 -3.62 15.96
C ALA A 160 2.32 -5.12 16.11
N ARG A 161 1.75 -5.72 17.15
CA ARG A 161 1.89 -7.16 17.45
C ARG A 161 1.42 -8.03 16.28
N ARG A 162 2.31 -8.93 15.82
CA ARG A 162 2.05 -9.92 14.77
C ARG A 162 2.68 -11.26 15.13
N SER A 163 2.02 -12.34 14.74
CA SER A 163 2.42 -13.73 15.02
C SER A 163 2.22 -14.66 13.83
N GLY A 164 2.96 -15.77 13.78
CA GLY A 164 2.83 -16.74 12.68
C GLY A 164 3.05 -16.08 11.31
N GLY A 165 2.09 -16.25 10.39
CA GLY A 165 2.13 -15.66 9.04
C GLY A 165 1.90 -14.14 8.99
N GLU A 166 1.32 -13.54 10.04
CA GLU A 166 1.12 -12.08 10.12
C GLU A 166 2.46 -11.32 10.12
N ARG A 167 3.52 -11.98 10.60
CA ARG A 167 4.89 -11.46 10.65
C ARG A 167 5.46 -11.14 9.27
N GLU A 168 4.91 -11.74 8.23
CA GLU A 168 5.32 -11.52 6.84
C GLU A 168 4.61 -10.32 6.19
N ILE A 169 3.73 -9.64 6.94
CA ILE A 169 3.07 -8.40 6.54
C ILE A 169 3.85 -7.21 7.10
N PRO A 170 4.51 -6.39 6.27
CA PRO A 170 5.22 -5.20 6.75
C PRO A 170 4.27 -4.23 7.45
N LEU A 171 4.74 -3.52 8.47
CA LEU A 171 3.94 -2.57 9.27
C LEU A 171 3.18 -1.58 8.40
N LEU A 172 3.82 -1.11 7.34
CA LEU A 172 3.24 -0.11 6.45
C LEU A 172 1.99 -0.61 5.72
N LEU A 173 1.92 -1.89 5.37
CA LEU A 173 0.71 -2.51 4.82
C LEU A 173 -0.24 -2.94 5.95
N TRP A 174 0.30 -3.46 7.05
CA TRP A 174 -0.49 -3.88 8.22
C TRP A 174 -1.39 -2.75 8.73
N ARG A 175 -0.92 -1.50 8.71
CA ARG A 175 -1.68 -0.33 9.17
C ARG A 175 -2.75 0.17 8.19
N GLN A 176 -2.77 -0.33 6.96
CA GLN A 176 -3.75 0.11 5.98
C GLN A 176 -5.14 -0.41 6.33
N GLU A 177 -6.14 0.47 6.26
CA GLU A 177 -7.54 0.10 6.53
C GLU A 177 -8.04 -0.99 5.58
N SER A 178 -7.65 -0.94 4.30
CA SER A 178 -8.04 -1.95 3.31
C SER A 178 -7.46 -3.33 3.63
N PHE A 179 -6.23 -3.40 4.13
CA PHE A 179 -5.64 -4.65 4.62
C PHE A 179 -6.36 -5.13 5.88
N GLN A 180 -6.52 -4.27 6.90
CA GLN A 180 -7.15 -4.66 8.16
C GLN A 180 -8.59 -5.15 7.96
N ARG A 181 -9.34 -4.53 7.05
CA ARG A 181 -10.69 -4.96 6.72
C ARG A 181 -10.72 -6.32 6.02
N TRP A 182 -9.86 -6.52 5.02
CA TRP A 182 -9.72 -7.83 4.37
C TRP A 182 -9.32 -8.89 5.39
N TYR A 183 -8.34 -8.60 6.23
CA TYR A 183 -7.86 -9.53 7.23
C TYR A 183 -8.93 -9.87 8.28
N ALA A 184 -9.69 -8.88 8.74
CA ALA A 184 -10.84 -9.08 9.61
C ALA A 184 -11.92 -9.95 8.96
N ALA A 185 -12.21 -9.75 7.66
CA ALA A 185 -13.16 -10.58 6.93
C ALA A 185 -12.69 -12.04 6.81
N GLN A 186 -11.40 -12.27 6.51
CA GLN A 186 -10.82 -13.62 6.47
C GLN A 186 -10.95 -14.31 7.83
N ARG A 187 -10.53 -13.64 8.91
CA ARG A 187 -10.66 -14.19 10.27
C ARG A 187 -12.11 -14.43 10.68
N GLY A 188 -13.02 -13.53 10.29
CA GLY A 188 -14.45 -13.67 10.55
C GLY A 188 -15.07 -14.88 9.85
N ALA A 189 -14.53 -15.27 8.69
CA ALA A 189 -14.89 -16.51 7.99
C ALA A 189 -14.20 -17.77 8.57
N GLY A 190 -13.42 -17.63 9.63
CA GLY A 190 -12.63 -18.70 10.24
C GLY A 190 -11.29 -18.99 9.53
N ASN A 191 -10.93 -18.22 8.49
CA ASN A 191 -9.69 -18.42 7.77
C ASN A 191 -8.48 -17.88 8.54
N ALA A 192 -7.30 -18.44 8.27
CA ALA A 192 -6.05 -18.04 8.92
C ALA A 192 -4.98 -17.67 7.89
N LEU A 193 -4.28 -16.56 8.11
CA LEU A 193 -3.11 -16.18 7.32
C LEU A 193 -1.92 -17.07 7.73
N ARG A 194 -1.45 -17.91 6.82
CA ARG A 194 -0.32 -18.83 7.05
C ARG A 194 1.02 -18.25 6.61
N GLY A 195 1.02 -17.37 5.62
CA GLY A 195 2.20 -16.66 5.13
C GLY A 195 1.83 -15.60 4.12
N ALA A 196 2.78 -14.73 3.79
CA ALA A 196 2.62 -13.70 2.79
C ALA A 196 3.95 -13.23 2.19
N ARG A 197 3.93 -12.78 0.93
CA ARG A 197 5.07 -12.12 0.30
C ARG A 197 4.61 -10.87 -0.42
N LEU A 198 5.08 -9.72 0.05
CA LEU A 198 4.92 -8.46 -0.68
C LEU A 198 5.63 -8.58 -2.04
N GLN A 199 4.88 -8.43 -3.13
CA GLN A 199 5.41 -8.54 -4.49
C GLN A 199 5.89 -7.18 -4.99
N TRP A 200 5.10 -6.13 -4.76
CA TRP A 200 5.41 -4.78 -5.17
C TRP A 200 4.54 -3.76 -4.44
N ARG A 201 5.00 -2.51 -4.46
CA ARG A 201 4.28 -1.34 -4.00
C ARG A 201 4.46 -0.23 -5.01
N ALA A 202 3.39 0.50 -5.33
CA ALA A 202 3.45 1.73 -6.10
C ALA A 202 2.56 2.76 -5.42
N GLY A 203 3.15 3.72 -4.70
CA GLY A 203 2.38 4.69 -3.92
C GLY A 203 1.43 4.01 -2.91
N PRO A 204 0.10 4.21 -3.02
CA PRO A 204 -0.89 3.58 -2.15
C PRO A 204 -1.35 2.19 -2.63
N TYR A 205 -0.84 1.70 -3.75
CA TYR A 205 -1.18 0.40 -4.33
C TYR A 205 -0.20 -0.69 -3.89
N TRP A 206 -0.73 -1.87 -3.59
CA TRP A 206 0.05 -3.01 -3.10
C TRP A 206 -0.40 -4.31 -3.75
N GLY A 207 0.57 -5.17 -4.08
CA GLY A 207 0.34 -6.57 -4.45
C GLY A 207 0.92 -7.51 -3.39
N LEU A 208 0.08 -8.28 -2.72
CA LEU A 208 0.49 -9.23 -1.69
C LEU A 208 0.15 -10.65 -2.14
N ARG A 209 1.15 -11.53 -2.27
CA ARG A 209 0.87 -12.97 -2.35
C ARG A 209 0.55 -13.47 -0.95
N ALA A 210 -0.67 -13.91 -0.69
CA ALA A 210 -1.10 -14.39 0.63
C ALA A 210 -1.41 -15.89 0.57
N ALA A 211 -0.87 -16.64 1.53
CA ALA A 211 -1.22 -18.03 1.79
C ALA A 211 -2.27 -18.07 2.90
N VAL A 212 -3.51 -18.36 2.54
CA VAL A 212 -4.65 -18.38 3.47
C VAL A 212 -5.13 -19.81 3.64
N GLU A 213 -5.19 -20.28 4.88
CA GLU A 213 -5.93 -21.49 5.22
C GLU A 213 -7.42 -21.19 5.15
N VAL A 214 -8.09 -21.87 4.24
CA VAL A 214 -9.52 -21.74 4.00
C VAL A 214 -10.24 -22.77 4.85
N ALA A 215 -10.78 -22.33 5.99
CA ALA A 215 -11.33 -23.23 7.00
C ALA A 215 -12.48 -24.10 6.45
N ALA A 216 -13.33 -23.53 5.60
CA ALA A 216 -14.44 -24.23 4.97
C ALA A 216 -14.00 -25.34 3.99
N GLU A 217 -12.76 -25.28 3.49
CA GLU A 217 -12.24 -26.21 2.48
C GLU A 217 -11.12 -27.12 3.01
N GLY A 218 -10.62 -26.89 4.22
CA GLY A 218 -9.54 -27.69 4.82
C GLY A 218 -8.22 -27.64 4.04
N ARG A 219 -7.94 -26.55 3.32
CA ARG A 219 -6.72 -26.39 2.50
C ARG A 219 -6.15 -24.99 2.59
N VAL A 220 -4.88 -24.85 2.19
CA VAL A 220 -4.24 -23.55 1.97
C VAL A 220 -4.45 -23.14 0.50
N LYS A 221 -4.82 -21.88 0.29
CA LYS A 221 -4.87 -21.25 -1.03
C LYS A 221 -3.88 -20.10 -1.06
N GLU A 222 -3.08 -20.05 -2.12
CA GLU A 222 -2.18 -18.92 -2.37
C GLU A 222 -2.67 -18.08 -3.54
N GLU A 223 -2.90 -16.79 -3.29
CA GLU A 223 -3.33 -15.84 -4.33
C GLU A 223 -2.67 -14.48 -4.14
N ILE A 224 -2.65 -13.68 -5.21
CA ILE A 224 -2.27 -12.27 -5.12
C ILE A 224 -3.51 -11.46 -4.78
N VAL A 225 -3.45 -10.73 -3.67
CA VAL A 225 -4.46 -9.76 -3.26
C VAL A 225 -3.96 -8.36 -3.58
N PHE A 226 -4.77 -7.60 -4.32
CA PHE A 226 -4.47 -6.21 -4.64
C PHE A 226 -5.13 -5.28 -3.63
N PHE A 227 -4.33 -4.40 -3.01
CA PHE A 227 -4.83 -3.37 -2.10
C PHE A 227 -4.65 -1.98 -2.70
N ARG A 228 -5.64 -1.13 -2.44
CA ARG A 228 -5.65 0.31 -2.69
C ARG A 228 -6.57 0.98 -1.66
N PRO A 229 -6.56 2.32 -1.55
CA PRO A 229 -7.58 3.03 -0.80
C PRO A 229 -8.97 2.75 -1.35
N ASP A 230 -9.97 2.77 -0.47
CA ASP A 230 -11.36 2.71 -0.91
C ASP A 230 -11.74 3.90 -1.78
N VAL A 231 -12.78 3.71 -2.58
CA VAL A 231 -13.32 4.74 -3.48
C VAL A 231 -14.70 5.16 -2.98
N SER A 232 -15.02 6.44 -3.12
CA SER A 232 -16.40 6.93 -2.99
C SER A 232 -16.92 7.26 -4.38
N ALA A 233 -18.08 6.72 -4.75
CA ALA A 233 -18.67 6.88 -6.08
C ALA A 233 -20.10 7.40 -5.97
N VAL A 234 -20.49 8.29 -6.89
CA VAL A 234 -21.80 8.95 -6.85
C VAL A 234 -22.58 8.70 -8.14
N VAL A 235 -23.76 8.09 -8.02
CA VAL A 235 -24.76 8.10 -9.08
C VAL A 235 -25.48 9.45 -9.04
N LEU A 236 -25.03 10.40 -9.86
CA LEU A 236 -25.79 11.61 -10.15
C LEU A 236 -26.82 11.29 -11.23
N TYR A 237 -28.10 11.47 -10.93
CA TYR A 237 -29.16 11.07 -11.84
C TYR A 237 -30.30 12.09 -11.91
N ARG A 238 -30.94 12.15 -13.08
CA ARG A 238 -32.19 12.88 -13.31
C ARG A 238 -33.28 11.85 -13.62
N PRO A 239 -34.29 11.67 -12.74
CA PRO A 239 -35.33 10.65 -12.91
C PRO A 239 -36.05 10.73 -14.26
N GLY A 240 -36.21 9.60 -14.95
CA GLY A 240 -37.11 9.45 -16.08
C GLY A 240 -38.51 8.98 -15.65
N ALA A 241 -39.44 8.77 -16.58
CA ALA A 241 -40.73 8.15 -16.24
C ALA A 241 -40.54 6.67 -15.83
N THR A 242 -39.48 6.05 -16.34
CA THR A 242 -39.01 4.72 -15.99
C THR A 242 -37.53 4.76 -15.62
N PRO A 243 -36.99 3.78 -14.86
CA PRO A 243 -35.54 3.70 -14.64
C PRO A 243 -34.72 3.64 -15.92
N GLU A 244 -35.25 3.00 -16.95
CA GLU A 244 -34.65 2.90 -18.28
C GLU A 244 -34.46 4.29 -18.91
N GLU A 245 -35.38 5.22 -18.64
CA GLU A 245 -35.34 6.63 -19.08
C GLU A 245 -34.58 7.56 -18.12
N THR A 246 -34.17 7.08 -16.94
CA THR A 246 -33.40 7.90 -16.00
C THR A 246 -32.02 8.20 -16.58
N ALA A 247 -31.72 9.49 -16.71
CA ALA A 247 -30.42 9.96 -17.16
C ALA A 247 -29.41 9.88 -16.00
N VAL A 248 -28.22 9.36 -16.30
CA VAL A 248 -27.11 9.21 -15.35
C VAL A 248 -25.91 9.97 -15.90
N VAL A 249 -25.27 10.74 -15.03
CA VAL A 249 -24.02 11.43 -15.35
C VAL A 249 -22.86 10.45 -15.27
N LEU A 250 -22.04 10.44 -16.31
CA LEU A 250 -20.81 9.65 -16.39
C LEU A 250 -19.62 10.60 -16.57
N VAL A 251 -18.48 10.16 -16.06
CA VAL A 251 -17.20 10.82 -16.29
C VAL A 251 -16.38 9.95 -17.24
N ARG A 252 -16.01 10.52 -18.40
CA ARG A 252 -15.09 9.91 -19.34
C ARG A 252 -13.67 10.39 -19.08
N GLU A 253 -12.74 9.45 -18.94
CA GLU A 253 -11.34 9.72 -18.65
C GLU A 253 -10.44 8.66 -19.29
N PHE A 254 -9.23 9.07 -19.69
CA PHE A 254 -8.22 8.11 -20.12
C PHE A 254 -7.74 7.31 -18.91
N ARG A 255 -7.87 5.99 -18.97
CA ARG A 255 -7.34 5.08 -17.95
C ARG A 255 -6.53 4.01 -18.66
N GLY A 256 -5.27 3.83 -18.29
CA GLY A 256 -4.40 2.81 -18.91
C GLY A 256 -4.97 1.38 -18.95
N PRO A 257 -5.75 0.94 -17.93
CA PRO A 257 -6.44 -0.35 -17.98
C PRO A 257 -7.69 -0.44 -18.87
N ALA A 258 -8.18 0.68 -19.43
CA ALA A 258 -9.40 0.68 -20.23
C ALA A 258 -9.23 -0.15 -21.50
N ALA A 259 -10.02 -1.20 -21.63
CA ALA A 259 -10.08 -2.06 -22.82
C ALA A 259 -11.34 -1.73 -23.64
N THR A 260 -11.51 -0.46 -23.98
CA THR A 260 -12.63 0.09 -24.76
C THR A 260 -12.15 0.51 -26.15
N GLU A 261 -13.08 0.67 -27.10
CA GLU A 261 -12.76 1.02 -28.49
C GLU A 261 -12.01 2.36 -28.61
N ASP A 262 -12.36 3.34 -27.78
CA ASP A 262 -11.74 4.66 -27.75
C ASP A 262 -10.57 4.76 -26.76
N GLY A 263 -10.32 3.73 -25.95
CA GLY A 263 -9.31 3.72 -24.89
C GLY A 263 -9.67 4.56 -23.65
N PHE A 264 -10.93 4.99 -23.53
CA PHE A 264 -11.42 5.74 -22.37
C PHE A 264 -12.34 4.87 -21.49
N ALA A 265 -12.17 5.02 -20.17
CA ALA A 265 -13.15 4.52 -19.22
C ALA A 265 -14.28 5.54 -19.07
N ARG A 266 -15.51 5.04 -18.86
CA ARG A 266 -16.64 5.83 -18.39
C ARG A 266 -17.05 5.27 -17.04
N ALA A 267 -16.99 6.12 -16.02
CA ALA A 267 -17.26 5.75 -14.63
C ALA A 267 -18.26 6.72 -14.00
N LEU A 268 -18.73 6.39 -12.80
CA LEU A 268 -19.40 7.37 -11.95
C LEU A 268 -18.38 8.40 -11.46
N PRO A 269 -18.78 9.68 -11.25
CA PRO A 269 -17.91 10.61 -10.56
C PRO A 269 -17.53 10.07 -9.18
N GLY A 270 -16.24 10.08 -8.86
CA GLY A 270 -15.73 9.45 -7.66
C GLY A 270 -14.24 9.22 -7.63
N GLY A 271 -13.74 9.00 -6.42
CA GLY A 271 -12.31 8.95 -6.15
C GLY A 271 -12.01 8.46 -4.74
N SER A 272 -10.73 8.39 -4.42
CA SER A 272 -10.25 8.02 -3.08
C SER A 272 -9.67 9.24 -2.37
N GLY A 273 -9.94 9.37 -1.08
CA GLY A 273 -9.31 10.41 -0.27
C GLY A 273 -9.46 10.13 1.23
N PRO A 274 -8.72 10.87 2.07
CA PRO A 274 -8.84 10.74 3.51
C PRO A 274 -10.18 11.28 4.02
N GLY A 275 -10.63 10.77 5.16
CA GLY A 275 -11.80 11.28 5.89
C GLY A 275 -13.10 10.54 5.56
N ASP A 276 -14.23 11.19 5.83
CA ASP A 276 -15.57 10.65 5.62
C ASP A 276 -15.84 10.42 4.11
N PRO A 277 -16.17 9.17 3.68
CA PRO A 277 -16.49 8.85 2.30
C PRO A 277 -17.55 9.75 1.66
N ARG A 278 -18.52 10.26 2.43
CA ARG A 278 -19.55 11.16 1.90
C ARG A 278 -18.97 12.52 1.48
N HIS A 279 -18.07 13.07 2.27
CA HIS A 279 -17.40 14.33 1.96
C HIS A 279 -16.39 14.16 0.82
N VAL A 280 -15.73 13.01 0.74
CA VAL A 280 -14.92 12.63 -0.42
C VAL A 280 -15.78 12.62 -1.67
N ALA A 281 -16.89 11.88 -1.69
CA ALA A 281 -17.83 11.83 -2.81
C ALA A 281 -18.27 13.21 -3.31
N ALA A 282 -18.66 14.12 -2.41
CA ALA A 282 -19.08 15.48 -2.78
C ALA A 282 -17.94 16.29 -3.44
N ARG A 283 -16.71 16.15 -2.91
CA ARG A 283 -15.53 16.81 -3.48
C ARG A 283 -15.22 16.26 -4.87
N GLU A 284 -15.18 14.95 -5.04
CA GLU A 284 -14.89 14.31 -6.34
C GLU A 284 -15.93 14.70 -7.40
N VAL A 285 -17.22 14.78 -7.03
CA VAL A 285 -18.27 15.29 -7.93
C VAL A 285 -17.95 16.72 -8.40
N ALA A 286 -17.57 17.62 -7.49
CA ALA A 286 -17.22 18.98 -7.87
C ALA A 286 -15.97 19.04 -8.74
N GLU A 287 -14.94 18.26 -8.42
CA GLU A 287 -13.67 18.22 -9.15
C GLU A 287 -13.82 17.62 -10.55
N GLU A 288 -14.61 16.56 -10.72
CA GLU A 288 -14.70 15.83 -11.99
C GLU A 288 -15.83 16.32 -12.91
N THR A 289 -16.83 17.02 -12.37
CA THR A 289 -17.99 17.46 -13.16
C THR A 289 -18.21 18.97 -13.18
N GLY A 290 -17.57 19.71 -12.27
CA GLY A 290 -17.83 21.13 -12.04
C GLY A 290 -19.15 21.41 -11.29
N LEU A 291 -19.92 20.39 -10.91
CA LEU A 291 -21.14 20.54 -10.12
C LEU A 291 -20.83 20.53 -8.62
N ALA A 292 -21.13 21.61 -7.91
CA ALA A 292 -21.09 21.60 -6.45
C ALA A 292 -22.35 20.92 -5.88
N VAL A 293 -22.17 19.81 -5.18
CA VAL A 293 -23.24 19.10 -4.47
C VAL A 293 -22.93 19.10 -2.97
N ASP A 294 -23.86 19.59 -2.15
CA ASP A 294 -23.74 19.50 -0.70
C ASP A 294 -23.70 18.03 -0.26
N ALA A 295 -22.75 17.67 0.62
CA ALA A 295 -22.63 16.31 1.13
C ALA A 295 -23.94 15.79 1.74
N ALA A 296 -24.78 16.65 2.32
CA ALA A 296 -26.09 16.29 2.87
C ALA A 296 -27.11 15.84 1.80
N ARG A 297 -26.93 16.21 0.51
CA ARG A 297 -27.76 15.71 -0.60
C ARG A 297 -27.42 14.27 -1.00
N LEU A 298 -26.27 13.74 -0.56
CA LEU A 298 -25.81 12.41 -0.93
C LEU A 298 -26.51 11.34 -0.10
N ARG A 299 -27.37 10.55 -0.74
CA ARG A 299 -28.01 9.37 -0.14
C ARG A 299 -27.03 8.19 -0.16
N PRO A 300 -26.73 7.56 1.00
CA PRO A 300 -25.85 6.40 1.06
C PRO A 300 -26.58 5.11 0.62
N HIS A 301 -25.87 4.24 -0.09
CA HIS A 301 -26.33 2.89 -0.50
C HIS A 301 -25.48 1.76 0.09
N GLY A 302 -24.53 2.09 0.96
CA GLY A 302 -23.61 1.14 1.59
C GLY A 302 -22.30 1.00 0.81
N SER A 303 -21.60 -0.10 1.04
CA SER A 303 -20.31 -0.37 0.38
C SER A 303 -20.16 -1.82 -0.03
N ARG A 304 -19.42 -2.08 -1.12
CA ARG A 304 -19.11 -3.43 -1.64
C ARG A 304 -17.74 -3.43 -2.34
N GLN A 305 -17.14 -4.60 -2.54
CA GLN A 305 -15.97 -4.72 -3.42
C GLN A 305 -16.41 -4.57 -4.87
N ALA A 306 -15.63 -3.86 -5.68
CA ALA A 306 -15.88 -3.74 -7.13
C ALA A 306 -15.60 -5.07 -7.86
N ASP A 307 -14.51 -5.74 -7.48
CA ASP A 307 -14.15 -7.08 -7.92
C ASP A 307 -13.53 -7.84 -6.75
N ALA A 308 -14.33 -8.72 -6.13
CA ALA A 308 -13.93 -9.46 -4.94
C ALA A 308 -12.87 -10.54 -5.20
N ALA A 309 -12.71 -10.98 -6.45
CA ALA A 309 -11.72 -11.99 -6.83
C ALA A 309 -10.34 -11.39 -7.11
N MET A 310 -10.27 -10.07 -7.32
CA MET A 310 -9.02 -9.37 -7.62
C MET A 310 -8.56 -8.45 -6.49
N SER A 311 -9.43 -7.57 -5.97
CA SER A 311 -8.99 -6.50 -5.07
C SER A 311 -9.80 -6.39 -3.77
N ALA A 312 -9.10 -6.11 -2.68
CA ALA A 312 -9.67 -5.97 -1.35
C ALA A 312 -10.40 -4.62 -1.10
N HIS A 313 -10.16 -3.60 -1.93
CA HIS A 313 -10.76 -2.28 -1.74
C HIS A 313 -12.29 -2.31 -1.93
N ARG A 314 -12.96 -1.38 -1.26
CA ARG A 314 -14.41 -1.19 -1.37
C ARG A 314 -14.74 0.10 -2.10
N VAL A 315 -15.93 0.11 -2.69
CA VAL A 315 -16.59 1.31 -3.19
C VAL A 315 -17.72 1.65 -2.22
N HIS A 316 -17.71 2.89 -1.71
CA HIS A 316 -18.77 3.50 -0.93
C HIS A 316 -19.71 4.22 -1.90
N LEU A 317 -20.93 3.70 -2.05
CA LEU A 317 -21.86 4.14 -3.07
C LEU A 317 -22.82 5.18 -2.51
N PHE A 318 -22.92 6.30 -3.22
CA PHE A 318 -23.88 7.37 -2.96
C PHE A 318 -24.71 7.67 -4.20
N SER A 319 -25.82 8.37 -4.01
CA SER A 319 -26.57 8.97 -5.11
C SER A 319 -27.04 10.37 -4.77
N ALA A 320 -27.21 11.21 -5.79
CA ALA A 320 -27.97 12.43 -5.68
C ALA A 320 -28.84 12.62 -6.93
N GLU A 321 -30.08 13.01 -6.69
CA GLU A 321 -30.94 13.54 -7.73
C GLU A 321 -30.46 14.95 -8.10
N ILE A 322 -30.36 15.20 -9.40
CA ILE A 322 -29.99 16.49 -9.98
C ILE A 322 -31.12 17.05 -10.82
N THR A 323 -31.22 18.37 -10.89
CA THR A 323 -32.24 19.04 -11.70
C THR A 323 -31.89 19.00 -13.19
N GLU A 324 -32.88 19.30 -14.04
CA GLU A 324 -32.65 19.45 -15.48
C GLU A 324 -31.62 20.58 -15.75
N GLU A 325 -31.70 21.68 -15.00
CA GLU A 325 -30.76 22.80 -15.12
C GLU A 325 -29.35 22.43 -14.66
N GLU A 326 -29.21 21.64 -13.59
CA GLU A 326 -27.92 21.12 -13.14
C GLU A 326 -27.31 20.19 -14.21
N LEU A 327 -28.09 19.26 -14.75
CA LEU A 327 -27.66 18.35 -15.82
C LEU A 327 -27.25 19.11 -17.09
N ALA A 328 -28.08 20.05 -17.55
CA ALA A 328 -27.82 20.85 -18.74
C ALA A 328 -26.54 21.71 -18.60
N ARG A 329 -26.22 22.15 -17.38
CA ARG A 329 -25.01 22.94 -17.11
C ARG A 329 -23.72 22.13 -17.27
N ILE A 330 -23.74 20.85 -16.87
CA ILE A 330 -22.52 20.03 -16.83
C ILE A 330 -22.38 19.11 -18.04
N ARG A 331 -23.47 18.73 -18.71
CA ARG A 331 -23.40 17.78 -19.83
C ARG A 331 -22.51 18.29 -20.96
N GLY A 332 -21.55 17.48 -21.40
CA GLY A 332 -20.63 17.81 -22.48
C GLY A 332 -19.54 18.82 -22.09
N THR A 333 -19.38 19.10 -20.79
CA THR A 333 -18.32 19.98 -20.29
C THR A 333 -17.02 19.22 -20.00
N GLY A 334 -15.93 19.97 -19.88
CA GLY A 334 -14.59 19.47 -19.59
C GLY A 334 -13.51 20.22 -20.41
N PRO A 335 -12.21 19.99 -20.14
CA PRO A 335 -11.71 19.09 -19.11
C PRO A 335 -11.94 19.64 -17.70
N HIS A 336 -12.39 18.79 -16.78
CA HIS A 336 -12.29 19.00 -15.34
C HIS A 336 -11.19 18.09 -14.77
N GLY A 337 -11.16 17.91 -13.45
CA GLY A 337 -10.15 17.13 -12.74
C GLY A 337 -8.86 17.92 -12.49
N ARG A 338 -7.88 17.26 -11.90
CA ARG A 338 -6.60 17.87 -11.51
C ARG A 338 -5.56 17.71 -12.61
N ALA A 339 -5.44 18.72 -13.47
CA ALA A 339 -4.52 18.69 -14.61
C ALA A 339 -3.05 18.48 -14.19
N GLU A 340 -2.64 19.06 -13.06
CA GLU A 340 -1.32 18.88 -12.45
C GLU A 340 -1.06 17.46 -11.94
N ALA A 341 -2.13 16.71 -11.64
CA ALA A 341 -2.08 15.29 -11.29
C ALA A 341 -2.25 14.37 -12.52
N GLY A 342 -2.34 14.94 -13.73
CA GLY A 342 -2.55 14.21 -14.98
C GLY A 342 -3.99 13.75 -15.22
N GLU A 343 -4.92 14.16 -14.37
CA GLU A 343 -6.34 13.80 -14.47
C GLU A 343 -7.09 14.80 -15.35
N ARG A 344 -7.86 14.26 -16.31
CA ARG A 344 -8.65 15.06 -17.25
C ARG A 344 -9.97 14.36 -17.54
N THR A 345 -11.04 14.90 -16.98
CA THR A 345 -12.37 14.30 -17.01
C THR A 345 -13.31 15.09 -17.92
N PHE A 346 -14.20 14.38 -18.62
CA PHE A 346 -15.20 14.96 -19.50
C PHE A 346 -16.58 14.41 -19.10
N VAL A 347 -17.54 15.30 -18.93
CA VAL A 347 -18.87 14.91 -18.46
C VAL A 347 -19.72 14.44 -19.62
N GLU A 348 -20.19 13.20 -19.52
CA GLU A 348 -21.19 12.61 -20.41
C GLU A 348 -22.49 12.37 -19.64
N ALA A 349 -23.60 12.23 -20.35
CA ALA A 349 -24.85 11.79 -19.76
C ALA A 349 -25.60 10.92 -20.74
N ALA A 350 -26.11 9.80 -20.22
CA ALA A 350 -26.85 8.80 -20.97
C ALA A 350 -27.95 8.22 -20.08
N THR A 351 -29.05 7.82 -20.69
CA THR A 351 -30.11 7.06 -20.00
C THR A 351 -29.60 5.68 -19.60
N PHE A 352 -30.17 5.09 -18.55
CA PHE A 352 -29.79 3.73 -18.15
C PHE A 352 -29.96 2.71 -19.29
N ALA A 353 -30.97 2.89 -20.15
CA ALA A 353 -31.16 2.07 -21.35
C ALA A 353 -30.04 2.25 -22.39
N GLU A 354 -29.53 3.46 -22.58
CA GLU A 354 -28.39 3.73 -23.47
C GLU A 354 -27.09 3.15 -22.90
N ILE A 355 -26.88 3.28 -21.58
CA ILE A 355 -25.71 2.69 -20.89
C ILE A 355 -25.67 1.17 -21.10
N GLY A 356 -26.80 0.49 -20.89
CA GLY A 356 -26.88 -0.96 -21.07
C GLY A 356 -26.73 -1.42 -22.51
N ARG A 357 -27.44 -0.78 -23.45
CA ARG A 357 -27.38 -1.15 -24.89
C ARG A 357 -26.03 -0.83 -25.51
N GLY A 358 -25.44 0.31 -25.16
CA GLY A 358 -24.15 0.78 -25.66
C GLY A 358 -22.95 0.15 -24.95
N ARG A 359 -23.16 -0.59 -23.85
CA ARG A 359 -22.10 -1.15 -22.99
C ARG A 359 -21.10 -0.07 -22.58
N LEU A 360 -21.61 1.11 -22.21
CA LEU A 360 -20.79 2.30 -22.03
C LEU A 360 -19.83 2.21 -20.83
N VAL A 361 -20.18 1.40 -19.83
CA VAL A 361 -19.45 1.29 -18.55
C VAL A 361 -19.14 -0.17 -18.24
N ASP A 362 -18.22 -0.40 -17.31
CA ASP A 362 -17.92 -1.76 -16.83
C ASP A 362 -19.05 -2.36 -15.98
N TRP A 363 -18.96 -3.66 -15.69
CA TRP A 363 -19.97 -4.38 -14.93
C TRP A 363 -20.15 -3.85 -13.50
N ALA A 364 -19.08 -3.41 -12.85
CA ALA A 364 -19.16 -2.87 -11.49
C ALA A 364 -19.96 -1.56 -11.48
N THR A 365 -19.65 -0.65 -12.40
CA THR A 365 -20.33 0.62 -12.61
C THR A 365 -21.79 0.41 -12.99
N PHE A 366 -22.06 -0.49 -13.94
CA PHE A 366 -23.43 -0.84 -14.33
C PHE A 366 -24.25 -1.37 -13.15
N GLY A 367 -23.66 -2.25 -12.33
CA GLY A 367 -24.29 -2.80 -11.14
C GLY A 367 -24.59 -1.74 -10.07
N MET A 368 -23.67 -0.78 -9.86
CA MET A 368 -23.88 0.35 -8.94
C MET A 368 -25.04 1.25 -9.38
N ILE A 369 -25.13 1.57 -10.67
CA ILE A 369 -26.26 2.33 -11.22
C ILE A 369 -27.56 1.56 -11.00
N ALA A 370 -27.59 0.27 -11.35
CA ALA A 370 -28.77 -0.57 -11.18
C ALA A 370 -29.24 -0.66 -9.71
N GLU A 371 -28.31 -0.76 -8.75
CA GLU A 371 -28.62 -0.78 -7.30
C GLU A 371 -29.33 0.51 -6.87
N VAL A 372 -28.83 1.68 -7.29
CA VAL A 372 -29.46 2.96 -6.98
C VAL A 372 -30.85 3.07 -7.62
N LEU A 373 -30.97 2.77 -8.91
CA LEU A 373 -32.24 2.91 -9.62
C LEU A 373 -33.31 1.92 -9.14
N ALA A 374 -32.91 0.74 -8.66
CA ALA A 374 -33.82 -0.20 -8.01
C ALA A 374 -34.34 0.33 -6.66
N ALA A 375 -33.52 1.08 -5.91
CA ALA A 375 -33.89 1.67 -4.63
C ALA A 375 -34.77 2.93 -4.75
N VAL A 376 -34.76 3.61 -5.90
CA VAL A 376 -35.63 4.77 -6.19
C VAL A 376 -37.07 4.34 -6.51
N ARG A 377 -37.31 3.07 -6.87
CA ARG A 377 -38.66 2.50 -7.07
C ARG A 377 -39.46 2.28 -5.77
N ARG A 378 -38.85 2.51 -4.60
CA ARG A 378 -39.48 2.41 -3.27
C ARG A 378 -39.51 3.79 -2.62
#